data_AF-W7LC58-F1
#
_entry.id   AF-W7LC58-F1
#
_cell.length_a   1.000
_cell.length_b   1.000
_cell.length_c   1.000
_cell.angle_alpha   90.00
_cell.angle_beta   90.00
_cell.angle_gamma   90.00
#
_symmetry.space_group_name_H-M   'P 1'
#
loop_
_entity.id
_entity.type
_entity.pdbx_description
1 polymer ?
#
loop_
_entity_poly.entity_id
_entity_poly.type
_entity_poly.pdbx_seq_one_letter_code
_entity_poly.pdbx_strand_id
1 'polypeptide(L)' 'MIKILRIVLSVVIITLALYMLISHNFEWMPFNLFLLSLFMMVMGTDEFIKGRIQYGYLNLAVSFFMVFVTFYIW' A
#
# COMPACT_ATOMS: atom_id res chain seq x y z
N MET A 1 -6.00 -12.42 -11.47
CA MET A 1 -5.94 -10.97 -11.76
C MET A 1 -5.23 -10.17 -10.66
N ILE A 2 -5.53 -10.41 -9.38
CA ILE A 2 -4.90 -9.73 -8.22
C ILE A 2 -3.36 -9.73 -8.24
N LYS A 3 -2.72 -10.81 -8.73
CA LYS A 3 -1.26 -10.88 -8.89
C LYS A 3 -0.66 -9.79 -9.78
N ILE A 4 -1.32 -9.45 -10.89
CA ILE A 4 -0.82 -8.43 -11.84
C ILE A 4 -0.97 -7.05 -11.20
N LEU A 5 -2.15 -6.77 -10.61
CA LEU A 5 -2.41 -5.52 -9.90
C LEU A 5 -1.38 -5.30 -8.79
N ARG A 6 -1.07 -6.35 -8.00
CA ARG A 6 -0.03 -6.32 -6.97
C ARG A 6 1.33 -5.92 -7.53
N ILE A 7 1.76 -6.53 -8.63
CA ILE A 7 3.07 -6.23 -9.25
C ILE A 7 3.12 -4.78 -9.72
N VAL A 8 2.07 -4.31 -10.42
CA VAL A 8 2.00 -2.94 -10.92
C VAL A 8 2.04 -1.94 -9.75
N LEU A 9 1.24 -2.15 -8.70
CA LEU A 9 1.26 -1.29 -7.50
C LEU A 9 2.64 -1.30 -6.82
N SER A 10 3.27 -2.47 -6.64
CA SER A 10 4.61 -2.54 -6.05
C SER A 10 5.63 -1.73 -6.85
N VAL A 11 5.64 -1.85 -8.17
CA VAL A 11 6.59 -1.14 -9.03
C VAL A 11 6.39 0.37 -8.93
N VAL A 12 5.14 0.83 -8.94
CA VAL A 12 4.81 2.27 -8.81
C VAL A 12 5.24 2.80 -7.44
N ILE A 13 4.92 2.10 -6.35
CA ILE A 13 5.29 2.47 -4.97
C ILE A 13 6.81 2.56 -4.82
N ILE A 14 7.55 1.56 -5.31
CA ILE A 14 9.02 1.53 -5.22
C ILE A 14 9.63 2.68 -6.02
N THR A 15 9.10 2.95 -7.22
CA THR A 15 9.60 4.04 -8.07
C THR A 15 9.37 5.40 -7.42
N LEU A 16 8.19 5.64 -6.85
CA LEU A 16 7.88 6.85 -6.07
C LEU A 16 8.77 6.97 -4.83
N ALA A 17 8.95 5.89 -4.07
CA ALA A 17 9.81 5.89 -2.90
C ALA A 17 11.27 6.23 -3.25
N LEU A 18 11.80 5.67 -4.33
CA LEU A 18 13.15 5.99 -4.83
C LEU A 18 13.25 7.44 -5.29
N TYR A 19 12.26 7.94 -6.02
CA TYR A 19 12.22 9.32 -6.47
C TYR A 19 12.25 10.31 -5.29
N MET A 20 11.46 10.04 -4.26
CA MET A 20 11.42 10.86 -3.05
C MET A 20 12.73 10.82 -2.27
N LEU A 21 13.35 9.64 -2.17
CA LEU A 21 14.64 9.46 -1.48
C LEU A 21 15.77 10.22 -2.18
N ILE A 22 15.83 10.15 -3.52
CA ILE A 22 16.84 10.86 -4.30
C ILE A 22 16.60 12.36 -4.25
N SER A 23 15.35 12.79 -4.45
CA SER A 23 14.98 14.21 -4.52
C SER A 23 14.96 14.89 -3.15
N HIS A 24 15.02 14.12 -2.05
CA HIS A 24 14.82 14.58 -0.67
C HIS A 24 13.52 15.37 -0.48
N ASN A 25 12.57 15.26 -1.41
CA ASN A 25 11.30 15.93 -1.38
C ASN A 25 10.21 14.92 -0.97
N PHE A 26 9.75 15.08 0.27
CA PHE A 26 8.75 14.22 0.88
C PHE A 26 7.30 14.74 0.71
N GLU A 27 7.07 15.77 -0.11
CA GLU A 27 5.71 16.25 -0.43
C GLU A 27 4.81 15.15 -1.03
N TRP A 28 5.41 14.17 -1.70
CA TRP A 28 4.72 13.03 -2.30
C TRP A 28 4.48 11.86 -1.33
N MET A 29 4.87 12.00 -0.06
CA MET A 29 4.80 10.94 0.95
C MET A 29 3.37 10.50 1.25
N PRO A 30 2.39 11.41 1.44
CA PRO A 30 1.01 11.00 1.56
C PRO A 30 0.50 10.25 0.32
N PHE A 31 0.91 10.63 -0.88
CA PHE A 31 0.53 9.91 -2.09
C PHE A 31 1.12 8.49 -2.12
N ASN A 32 2.39 8.34 -1.75
CA ASN A 32 3.04 7.03 -1.67
C ASN A 32 2.39 6.13 -0.58
N LEU A 33 2.07 6.69 0.59
CA LEU A 33 1.35 6.00 1.67
C LEU A 33 -0.06 5.57 1.25
N PHE A 34 -0.76 6.41 0.49
CA PHE A 34 -2.05 6.07 -0.08
C PHE A 34 -1.96 4.87 -1.01
N LEU A 35 -1.01 4.86 -1.95
CA LEU A 35 -0.79 3.71 -2.83
C LEU A 35 -0.42 2.45 -2.04
N LEU A 36 0.35 2.60 -0.96
CA LEU A 36 0.77 1.49 -0.10
C LEU A 36 -0.40 0.90 0.70
N SER A 37 -1.36 1.73 1.13
CA SER A 37 -2.62 1.25 1.73
C SER A 37 -3.45 0.44 0.73
N LEU A 38 -3.63 0.94 -0.50
CA LEU A 38 -4.28 0.21 -1.59
C LEU A 38 -3.61 -1.13 -1.87
N PHE A 39 -2.28 -1.16 -1.87
CA PHE A 39 -1.50 -2.39 -2.03
C PHE A 39 -1.76 -3.40 -0.89
N MET A 40 -1.81 -2.94 0.36
CA MET A 40 -2.14 -3.78 1.52
C MET A 40 -3.56 -4.33 1.43
N MET A 41 -4.52 -3.53 0.95
CA MET A 41 -5.90 -3.99 0.74
C MET A 41 -5.95 -5.11 -0.31
N VAL A 42 -5.25 -4.93 -1.43
CA VAL A 42 -5.14 -5.95 -2.51
C VAL A 42 -4.45 -7.23 -2.00
N MET A 43 -3.41 -7.11 -1.17
CA MET A 43 -2.78 -8.26 -0.51
C MET A 43 -3.71 -8.96 0.48
N GLY A 44 -4.45 -8.19 1.29
CA GLY A 44 -5.45 -8.74 2.20
C GLY A 44 -6.49 -9.58 1.46
N THR A 45 -7.02 -9.06 0.35
CA THR A 45 -7.98 -9.80 -0.50
C THR A 45 -7.34 -11.07 -1.09
N ASP A 46 -6.08 -11.03 -1.54
CA ASP A 46 -5.35 -12.22 -2.04
C ASP A 46 -5.18 -13.29 -0.95
N GLU A 47 -4.88 -12.89 0.28
CA GLU A 47 -4.75 -13.75 1.46
C GLU A 47 -6.11 -14.39 1.86
N PHE A 48 -7.21 -13.61 1.81
CA PHE A 48 -8.56 -14.14 2.03
C PHE A 48 -8.94 -15.21 1.01
N ILE A 49 -8.64 -14.98 -0.27
CA ILE A 49 -8.91 -15.95 -1.35
C ILE A 49 -8.09 -17.24 -1.16
N LYS A 50 -6.89 -17.14 -0.58
CA LYS A 50 -6.03 -18.28 -0.26
C LYS A 50 -6.41 -19.01 1.05
N GLY A 51 -7.49 -18.61 1.72
CA GLY A 51 -7.93 -19.21 2.98
C GLY A 51 -7.11 -18.79 4.20
N ARG A 52 -6.26 -17.76 4.08
CA ARG A 52 -5.42 -17.23 5.17
C ARG A 52 -6.12 -16.08 5.87
N ILE A 53 -7.17 -16.42 6.61
CA ILE A 53 -8.11 -15.47 7.20
C ILE A 53 -7.42 -14.49 8.17
N GLN A 54 -6.47 -14.98 8.98
CA GLN A 54 -5.73 -14.15 9.95
C GLN A 54 -4.92 -13.03 9.29
N TYR A 55 -4.16 -13.37 8.24
CA TYR A 55 -3.35 -12.43 7.48
C TYR A 55 -4.20 -11.47 6.64
N GLY A 56 -5.35 -11.95 6.13
CA GLY A 56 -6.34 -11.10 5.47
C GLY A 56 -6.87 -9.98 6.38
N TYR A 57 -7.27 -10.33 7.61
CA TYR A 57 -7.74 -9.34 8.59
C TYR A 57 -6.63 -8.36 9.02
N LEU A 58 -5.41 -8.86 9.23
CA LEU A 58 -4.27 -8.00 9.55
C LEU A 58 -3.99 -7.01 8.41
N ASN A 59 -3.94 -7.47 7.16
CA ASN A 59 -3.70 -6.59 6.01
C ASN A 59 -4.82 -5.57 5.81
N LEU A 60 -6.08 -5.93 6.07
CA LEU A 60 -7.17 -4.95 6.07
C LEU A 60 -7.00 -3.92 7.18
N ALA A 61 -6.70 -4.33 8.41
CA ALA A 61 -6.50 -3.41 9.53
C ALA A 61 -5.34 -2.44 9.26
N VAL A 62 -4.22 -2.95 8.74
CA VAL A 62 -3.06 -2.14 8.33
C VAL A 62 -3.42 -1.17 7.22
N SER A 63 -4.21 -1.61 6.22
CA SER A 63 -4.68 -0.73 5.14
C SER A 63 -5.50 0.44 5.69
N PHE A 64 -6.49 0.19 6.55
CA PHE A 64 -7.29 1.25 7.15
C PHE A 64 -6.46 2.22 7.99
N PHE A 65 -5.49 1.70 8.75
CA PHE A 65 -4.57 2.53 9.51
C PHE A 65 -3.70 3.42 8.60
N MET A 66 -3.16 2.88 7.50
CA MET A 66 -2.38 3.67 6.55
C MET A 66 -3.20 4.74 5.84
N VAL A 67 -4.47 4.47 5.53
CA VAL A 67 -5.38 5.49 5.00
C VAL A 67 -5.55 6.62 6.02
N PHE A 68 -5.79 6.29 7.29
CA PHE A 68 -5.89 7.29 8.36
C PHE A 68 -4.61 8.13 8.49
N VAL A 69 -3.44 7.48 8.49
CA VAL A 69 -2.13 8.16 8.54
C VAL A 69 -1.93 9.08 7.33
N THR A 70 -2.38 8.67 6.14
CA THR A 70 -2.32 9.50 4.93
C THR A 70 -3.08 10.81 5.11
N PHE A 71 -4.31 10.75 5.64
CA PHE A 71 -5.12 11.95 5.90
C PHE A 71 -4.60 12.80 7.06
N TYR A 72 -3.88 12.19 8.01
CA TYR A 72 -3.28 12.92 9.13
C TYR A 72 -2.00 13.69 8.73
N ILE A 73 -1.26 13.17 7.75
CA ILE A 73 -0.02 13.80 7.25
C ILE A 73 -0.30 14.95 6.27
N TRP A 74 -1.50 14.99 5.68
CA TRP A 74 -1.98 16.06 4.80
C TRP A 74 -2.28 17.34 5.57
#